data_AF-X1CS77-F1
#
_entry.id   AF-X1CS77-F1
#
_cell.length_a   1.000
_cell.length_b   1.000
_cell.length_c   1.000
_cell.angle_alpha   90.00
_cell.angle_beta   90.00
_cell.angle_gamma   90.00
#
_symmetry.space_group_name_H-M   'P 1'
#
loop_
_entity.id
_entity.type
_entity.pdbx_description
1 polymer ?
#
loop_
_entity_poly.entity_id
_entity_poly.type
_entity_poly.pdbx_seq_one_letter_code
_entity_poly.pdbx_strand_id
1 'polypeptide(L)'
;MATIEEIVKKEQTYNKQIVAIRDTVLRFAKSKGWSPQSRGRRAHVSIYGPVNGLKGVMDIVMTEDDWDVMPKSLQPDTHFVLWCSASLNRDGIRLGADTELFWTVPFSSLPETVERFIVDAWEMLIVLNDSNLLTEFPGRSENPDSPPDFGPPRKRGGQT
;
A
#
# COMPACT_ATOMS: atom_id res chain seq x y z
N MET A 1 -8.42 -26.02 -4.22
CA MET A 1 -8.85 -25.11 -5.30
C MET A 1 -10.22 -24.56 -4.98
N ALA A 2 -10.25 -23.29 -4.59
CA ALA A 2 -11.43 -22.53 -4.28
C ALA A 2 -12.25 -22.31 -5.55
N THR A 3 -13.56 -22.48 -5.43
CA THR A 3 -14.50 -22.21 -6.51
C THR A 3 -14.64 -20.70 -6.75
N ILE A 4 -15.09 -20.30 -7.95
CA ILE A 4 -15.35 -18.89 -8.27
C ILE A 4 -16.35 -18.28 -7.27
N GLU A 5 -17.39 -19.03 -6.90
CA GLU A 5 -18.41 -18.59 -5.94
C GLU A 5 -17.82 -18.32 -4.55
N GLU A 6 -16.93 -19.19 -4.07
CA GLU A 6 -16.23 -18.98 -2.80
C GLU A 6 -15.34 -17.74 -2.84
N ILE A 7 -14.61 -17.54 -3.93
CA ILE A 7 -13.77 -16.34 -4.13
C ILE A 7 -14.63 -15.08 -4.10
N VAL A 8 -15.74 -15.04 -4.86
CA VAL A 8 -16.68 -13.90 -4.86
C VAL A 8 -17.22 -13.64 -3.45
N LYS A 9 -17.62 -14.69 -2.72
CA LYS A 9 -18.18 -14.56 -1.39
C LYS A 9 -17.16 -14.03 -0.38
N LYS A 10 -15.91 -14.53 -0.41
CA LYS A 10 -14.81 -14.02 0.42
C LYS A 10 -14.53 -12.55 0.10
N GLU A 11 -14.37 -12.20 -1.18
CA GLU A 11 -14.16 -10.83 -1.65
C GLU A 11 -15.24 -9.86 -1.14
N GLN A 12 -16.51 -10.21 -1.30
CA GLN A 12 -17.63 -9.40 -0.79
C GLN A 12 -17.59 -9.25 0.74
N THR A 13 -17.23 -10.32 1.44
CA THR A 13 -17.12 -10.31 2.91
C THR A 13 -16.00 -9.36 3.36
N TYR A 14 -14.83 -9.45 2.76
CA TYR A 14 -13.71 -8.57 3.07
C TYR A 14 -14.03 -7.12 2.76
N ASN A 15 -14.64 -6.85 1.60
CA ASN A 15 -15.04 -5.50 1.21
C ASN A 15 -15.98 -4.85 2.23
N LYS A 16 -16.86 -5.64 2.86
CA LYS A 16 -17.72 -5.16 3.96
C LYS A 16 -16.93 -4.92 5.24
N GLN A 17 -16.01 -5.83 5.58
CA GLN A 17 -15.21 -5.73 6.82
C GLN A 17 -14.23 -4.55 6.80
N ILE A 18 -13.70 -4.16 5.64
CA ILE A 18 -12.75 -3.04 5.51
C ILE A 18 -13.41 -1.69 5.17
N VAL A 19 -14.75 -1.58 5.24
CA VAL A 19 -15.46 -0.38 4.78
C VAL A 19 -15.01 0.90 5.49
N ALA A 20 -14.79 0.84 6.81
CA ALA A 20 -14.32 2.00 7.58
C ALA A 20 -12.91 2.44 7.17
N ILE A 21 -12.01 1.48 6.91
CA ILE A 21 -10.66 1.73 6.41
C ILE A 21 -10.74 2.37 5.02
N ARG A 22 -11.59 1.81 4.14
CA ARG A 22 -11.84 2.35 2.80
C ARG A 22 -12.33 3.79 2.86
N ASP A 23 -13.31 4.10 3.69
CA ASP A 23 -13.87 5.44 3.82
C ASP A 23 -12.85 6.46 4.32
N THR A 24 -11.98 6.07 5.26
CA THR A 24 -10.88 6.92 5.74
C THR A 24 -9.89 7.23 4.62
N VAL A 25 -9.40 6.21 3.90
CA VAL A 25 -8.44 6.40 2.81
C VAL A 25 -9.05 7.18 1.63
N LEU A 26 -10.32 6.92 1.27
CA LEU A 26 -10.98 7.63 0.18
C LEU A 26 -11.28 9.09 0.51
N ARG A 27 -11.62 9.41 1.77
CA ARG A 27 -11.74 10.80 2.23
C ARG A 27 -10.41 11.53 2.11
N PHE A 28 -9.32 10.89 2.54
CA PHE A 28 -7.97 11.41 2.37
C PHE A 28 -7.65 11.63 0.88
N ALA A 29 -7.86 10.63 0.03
CA ALA A 29 -7.59 10.73 -1.41
C ALA A 29 -8.37 11.88 -2.07
N LYS A 30 -9.67 12.00 -1.75
CA LYS A 30 -10.50 13.11 -2.23
C LYS A 30 -9.91 14.48 -1.84
N SER A 31 -9.41 14.62 -0.61
CA SER A 31 -8.79 15.88 -0.15
C SER A 31 -7.50 16.25 -0.89
N LYS A 32 -6.83 15.27 -1.50
CA LYS A 32 -5.59 15.44 -2.27
C LYS A 32 -5.79 15.42 -3.78
N GLY A 33 -7.01 15.25 -4.27
CA GLY A 33 -7.28 15.04 -5.69
C GLY A 33 -6.71 13.72 -6.23
N TRP A 34 -6.60 12.71 -5.37
CA TRP A 34 -6.13 11.37 -5.70
C TRP A 34 -7.29 10.43 -6.00
N SER A 35 -7.00 9.38 -6.78
CA SER A 35 -7.97 8.41 -7.27
C SER A 35 -7.76 7.04 -6.63
N PRO A 36 -8.83 6.25 -6.45
CA PRO A 36 -8.72 4.86 -6.04
C PRO A 36 -8.03 4.01 -7.12
N GLN A 37 -7.29 2.99 -6.68
CA GLN A 37 -6.65 1.99 -7.52
C GLN A 37 -7.13 0.59 -7.09
N SER A 38 -7.46 -0.26 -8.06
CA SER A 38 -7.71 -1.67 -7.78
C SER A 38 -6.40 -2.46 -7.74
N ARG A 39 -6.29 -3.39 -6.78
CA ARG A 39 -5.22 -4.40 -6.68
C ARG A 39 -5.75 -5.82 -6.89
N GLY A 40 -6.85 -5.95 -7.63
CA GLY A 40 -7.50 -7.23 -7.90
C GLY A 40 -8.53 -7.59 -6.82
N ARG A 41 -8.73 -8.89 -6.60
CA ARG A 41 -9.86 -9.42 -5.82
C ARG A 41 -9.58 -9.59 -4.33
N ARG A 42 -8.33 -9.39 -3.89
CA ARG A 42 -7.91 -9.47 -2.49
C ARG A 42 -8.44 -8.29 -1.66
N ALA A 43 -8.45 -8.42 -0.34
CA ALA A 43 -8.81 -7.32 0.55
C ALA A 43 -7.78 -6.19 0.43
N HIS A 44 -8.19 -5.04 -0.11
CA HIS A 44 -7.30 -3.91 -0.30
C HIS A 44 -8.03 -2.56 -0.33
N VAL A 45 -7.26 -1.51 -0.06
CA VAL A 45 -7.61 -0.11 -0.27
C VAL A 45 -6.36 0.61 -0.77
N SER A 46 -6.38 1.02 -2.02
CA SER A 46 -5.22 1.63 -2.68
C SER A 46 -5.62 2.91 -3.38
N ILE A 47 -4.72 3.90 -3.38
CA ILE A 47 -4.95 5.22 -3.96
C ILE A 47 -3.68 5.72 -4.65
N TYR A 48 -3.85 6.55 -5.68
CA TYR A 48 -2.74 7.13 -6.42
C TYR A 48 -3.07 8.55 -6.87
N GLY A 49 -2.04 9.34 -7.11
CA GLY A 49 -2.21 10.67 -7.67
C GLY A 49 -0.89 11.43 -7.82
N PRO A 50 -0.96 12.69 -8.27
CA PRO A 50 0.22 13.52 -8.41
C PRO A 50 0.77 13.95 -7.04
N VAL A 51 2.09 14.03 -6.93
CA VAL A 51 2.82 14.63 -5.80
C VAL A 51 4.16 15.19 -6.29
N ASN A 52 4.40 16.50 -6.16
CA ASN A 52 5.64 17.17 -6.59
C ASN A 52 6.16 16.79 -7.99
N GLY A 53 5.27 16.68 -8.99
CA GLY A 53 5.67 16.28 -10.35
C GLY A 53 5.91 14.77 -10.53
N LEU A 54 5.78 13.98 -9.48
CA LEU A 54 5.81 12.52 -9.47
C LEU A 54 4.39 11.94 -9.41
N LYS A 55 4.26 10.65 -9.70
CA LYS A 55 3.07 9.85 -9.43
C LYS A 55 3.26 9.08 -8.12
N GLY A 56 2.57 9.53 -7.07
CA GLY A 56 2.50 8.87 -5.77
C GLY A 56 1.45 7.76 -5.73
N VAL A 57 1.70 6.76 -4.89
CA VAL A 57 0.82 5.62 -4.63
C VAL A 57 0.86 5.32 -3.13
N MET A 58 -0.30 5.01 -2.56
CA MET A 58 -0.43 4.40 -1.23
C MET A 58 -1.29 3.14 -1.35
N ASP A 59 -0.88 2.07 -0.71
CA ASP A 59 -1.47 0.75 -0.80
C ASP A 59 -1.65 0.16 0.59
N ILE A 60 -2.84 -0.37 0.86
CA ILE A 60 -3.17 -1.10 2.08
C ILE A 60 -3.77 -2.43 1.63
N VAL A 61 -3.05 -3.52 1.82
CA VAL A 61 -3.35 -4.78 1.15
C VAL A 61 -3.13 -5.94 2.10
N MET A 62 -4.05 -6.90 2.12
CA MET A 62 -3.84 -8.16 2.85
C MET A 62 -2.64 -8.92 2.26
N THR A 63 -1.82 -9.50 3.13
CA THR A 63 -0.58 -10.18 2.73
C THR A 63 -0.86 -11.45 1.93
N GLU A 64 -1.77 -12.29 2.43
CA GLU A 64 -2.16 -13.54 1.80
C GLU A 64 -2.85 -13.29 0.45
N ASP A 65 -2.47 -14.05 -0.59
CA ASP A 65 -3.05 -13.96 -1.93
C ASP A 65 -3.52 -15.31 -2.51
N ASP A 66 -3.29 -16.42 -1.81
CA ASP A 66 -3.81 -17.73 -2.18
C ASP A 66 -5.24 -17.95 -1.64
N TRP A 67 -6.19 -17.95 -2.56
CA TRP A 67 -7.61 -18.16 -2.28
C TRP A 67 -7.95 -19.46 -1.55
N ASP A 68 -7.11 -20.50 -1.66
CA ASP A 68 -7.31 -21.78 -1.00
C ASP A 68 -7.08 -21.70 0.52
N VAL A 69 -6.10 -20.91 0.95
CA VAL A 69 -5.70 -20.81 2.36
C VAL A 69 -6.30 -19.58 3.06
N MET A 70 -6.73 -18.58 2.29
CA MET A 70 -7.39 -17.39 2.82
C MET A 70 -8.61 -17.73 3.68
N PRO A 71 -8.80 -17.07 4.83
CA PRO A 71 -9.93 -17.37 5.72
C PRO A 71 -11.27 -17.04 5.06
N LYS A 72 -12.40 -17.47 5.65
CA LYS A 72 -13.73 -17.11 5.10
C LYS A 72 -14.12 -15.65 5.39
N SER A 73 -13.49 -15.06 6.40
CA SER A 73 -13.60 -13.66 6.82
C SER A 73 -12.26 -13.21 7.41
N LEU A 74 -11.95 -11.92 7.35
CA LEU A 74 -10.75 -11.37 7.98
C LEU A 74 -10.79 -11.67 9.47
N GLN A 75 -9.73 -12.31 9.97
CA GLN A 75 -9.53 -12.59 11.38
C GLN A 75 -8.73 -11.46 12.04
N PRO A 76 -8.81 -11.27 13.36
CA PRO A 76 -8.07 -10.22 14.06
C PRO A 76 -6.56 -10.19 13.79
N ASP A 77 -5.97 -11.35 13.50
CA ASP A 77 -4.55 -11.61 13.19
C ASP A 77 -4.25 -11.69 11.69
N THR A 78 -5.24 -11.48 10.82
CA THR A 78 -4.98 -11.39 9.37
C THR A 78 -4.11 -10.17 9.08
N HIS A 79 -2.94 -10.39 8.47
CA HIS A 79 -1.96 -9.33 8.28
C HIS A 79 -2.24 -8.51 7.02
N PHE A 80 -2.00 -7.20 7.15
CA PHE A 80 -2.02 -6.23 6.07
C PHE A 80 -0.67 -5.55 5.98
N VAL A 81 -0.26 -5.30 4.75
CA VAL A 81 0.88 -4.46 4.38
C VAL A 81 0.35 -3.10 3.96
N LEU A 82 0.92 -2.06 4.56
CA LEU A 82 0.68 -0.65 4.23
C LEU A 82 1.97 -0.11 3.64
N TRP A 83 1.92 0.40 2.41
CA TRP A 83 3.10 0.97 1.78
C TRP A 83 2.81 2.17 0.89
N CYS A 84 3.79 3.04 0.72
CA CYS A 84 3.70 4.14 -0.23
C CYS A 84 4.99 4.32 -1.03
N SER A 85 4.85 4.73 -2.29
CA SER A 85 5.98 5.06 -3.15
C SER A 85 5.62 6.14 -4.16
N ALA A 86 6.63 6.69 -4.82
CA ALA A 86 6.47 7.60 -5.95
C ALA A 86 7.25 7.10 -7.16
N SER A 87 6.81 7.48 -8.35
CA SER A 87 7.54 7.19 -9.59
C SER A 87 7.32 8.25 -10.66
N LEU A 88 8.23 8.32 -11.63
CA LEU A 88 8.17 9.19 -12.79
C LEU A 88 8.50 8.39 -14.05
N ASN A 89 7.86 8.71 -15.17
CA ASN A 89 8.29 8.21 -16.48
C ASN A 89 9.19 9.26 -17.14
N ARG A 90 10.43 8.91 -17.45
CA ARG A 90 11.43 9.77 -18.10
C ARG A 90 12.09 8.99 -19.23
N ASP A 91 12.05 9.54 -20.44
CA ASP A 91 12.67 8.95 -21.64
C ASP A 91 12.26 7.49 -21.90
N GLY A 92 10.99 7.16 -21.62
CA GLY A 92 10.44 5.81 -21.80
C GLY A 92 10.76 4.83 -20.66
N ILE A 93 11.50 5.26 -19.64
CA ILE A 93 11.86 4.46 -18.46
C ILE A 93 11.04 4.93 -17.25
N ARG A 94 10.58 3.99 -16.43
CA ARG A 94 9.95 4.29 -15.14
C ARG A 94 11.02 4.34 -14.05
N LEU A 95 11.20 5.50 -13.44
CA LEU A 95 12.08 5.71 -12.28
C LEU A 95 11.24 5.69 -11.00
N GLY A 96 11.67 4.91 -10.01
CA GLY A 96 11.05 4.85 -8.67
C GLY A 96 11.79 5.74 -7.69
N ALA A 97 11.09 6.26 -6.68
CA ALA A 97 11.71 6.98 -5.56
C ALA A 97 12.32 5.98 -4.55
N ASP A 98 13.54 6.25 -4.08
CA ASP A 98 14.30 5.50 -3.05
C ASP A 98 13.81 5.79 -1.62
N THR A 99 12.50 5.90 -1.45
CA THR A 99 11.87 6.25 -0.18
C THR A 99 10.53 5.55 -0.10
N GLU A 100 10.43 4.58 0.80
CA GLU A 100 9.20 3.85 1.02
C GLU A 100 8.86 3.89 2.52
N LEU A 101 7.59 4.20 2.82
CA LEU A 101 7.03 3.92 4.12
C LEU A 101 6.40 2.54 4.01
N PHE A 102 6.79 1.60 4.87
CA PHE A 102 6.29 0.23 4.87
C PHE A 102 5.98 -0.24 6.29
N TRP A 103 4.74 -0.66 6.55
CA TRP A 103 4.31 -1.26 7.80
C TRP A 103 3.55 -2.57 7.54
N THR A 104 3.72 -3.53 8.45
CA THR A 104 2.89 -4.75 8.51
C THR A 104 2.11 -4.73 9.81
N VAL A 105 0.78 -4.84 9.73
CA VAL A 105 -0.10 -4.80 10.91
C VAL A 105 -1.22 -5.84 10.82
N PRO A 106 -1.66 -6.39 11.95
CA PRO A 106 -2.83 -7.26 11.99
C PRO A 106 -4.13 -6.46 11.77
N PHE A 107 -5.17 -7.11 11.26
CA PHE A 107 -6.47 -6.50 10.96
C PHE A 107 -7.10 -5.81 12.18
N SER A 108 -6.88 -6.35 13.38
CA SER A 108 -7.33 -5.76 14.65
C SER A 108 -6.78 -4.36 14.92
N SER A 109 -5.53 -4.08 14.53
CA SER A 109 -4.87 -2.77 14.67
C SER A 109 -4.92 -1.94 13.39
N LEU A 110 -5.51 -2.46 12.31
CA LEU A 110 -5.51 -1.79 11.02
C LEU A 110 -6.22 -0.42 11.04
N PRO A 111 -7.41 -0.24 11.66
CA PRO A 111 -8.11 1.04 11.64
C PRO A 111 -7.29 2.21 12.22
N GLU A 112 -6.70 2.02 13.40
CA GLU A 112 -5.85 3.03 14.06
C GLU A 112 -4.53 3.27 13.30
N THR A 113 -3.97 2.21 12.71
CA THR A 113 -2.72 2.30 11.96
C THR A 113 -2.92 3.06 10.66
N VAL A 114 -4.04 2.86 9.95
CA VAL A 114 -4.36 3.53 8.68
C VAL A 114 -4.39 5.04 8.85
N GLU A 115 -4.99 5.55 9.93
CA GLU A 115 -5.09 6.99 10.18
C GLU A 115 -3.71 7.65 10.33
N ARG A 116 -2.77 6.96 10.99
CA ARG A 116 -1.39 7.44 11.11
C ARG A 116 -0.62 7.27 9.80
N PHE A 117 -0.78 6.11 9.15
CA PHE A 117 -0.07 5.75 7.93
C PHE A 117 -0.31 6.76 6.81
N ILE A 118 -1.56 7.14 6.53
CA ILE A 118 -1.87 8.05 5.43
C ILE A 118 -1.27 9.45 5.61
N VAL A 119 -1.11 9.90 6.86
CA VAL A 119 -0.48 11.18 7.18
C VAL A 119 1.03 11.08 6.99
N ASP A 120 1.68 10.10 7.61
CA ASP A 120 3.11 9.88 7.51
C ASP A 120 3.54 9.62 6.05
N ALA A 121 2.76 8.82 5.32
CA ALA A 121 2.97 8.54 3.91
C ALA A 121 2.87 9.82 3.07
N TRP A 122 1.91 10.69 3.35
CA TRP A 122 1.77 11.96 2.63
C TRP A 122 2.97 12.88 2.89
N GLU A 123 3.34 13.06 4.15
CA GLU A 123 4.49 13.89 4.54
C GLU A 123 5.78 13.41 3.88
N MET A 124 5.98 12.09 3.79
CA MET A 124 7.11 11.52 3.07
C MET A 124 7.04 11.82 1.56
N LEU A 125 5.88 11.66 0.93
CA LEU A 125 5.75 11.84 -0.52
C LEU A 125 5.90 13.31 -0.95
N ILE A 126 5.42 14.27 -0.16
CA ILE A 126 5.49 15.71 -0.50
C ILE A 126 6.88 16.33 -0.31
N VAL A 127 7.86 15.60 0.22
CA VAL A 127 9.26 16.08 0.27
C VAL A 127 10.12 15.48 -0.83
N LEU A 128 9.56 14.53 -1.60
CA LEU A 128 10.28 13.90 -2.70
C LEU A 128 10.50 14.87 -3.85
N ASN A 129 11.67 14.74 -4.45
CA ASN A 129 12.11 15.44 -5.64
C ASN A 129 12.95 14.50 -6.51
N ASP A 130 13.45 15.03 -7.63
CA ASP A 130 14.22 14.26 -8.60
C ASP A 130 15.48 13.59 -8.04
N SER A 131 16.11 14.13 -6.99
CA SER A 131 17.28 13.50 -6.36
C SER A 131 16.94 12.23 -5.58
N ASN A 132 15.66 11.99 -5.30
CA ASN A 132 15.18 10.77 -4.67
C ASN A 132 14.92 9.65 -5.71
N LEU A 133 15.00 9.94 -7.01
CA LEU A 133 14.74 8.95 -8.04
C LEU A 133 15.98 8.09 -8.30
N LEU A 134 15.76 6.79 -8.34
CA LEU A 134 16.79 5.82 -8.67
C LEU A 134 17.06 5.84 -10.18
N THR A 135 18.34 5.97 -10.55
CA THR A 135 18.79 5.96 -11.95
C THR A 135 18.76 4.56 -12.58
N GLU A 136 18.85 3.52 -11.76
CA GLU A 136 18.69 2.12 -12.16
C GLU A 136 17.58 1.49 -11.31
N PHE A 137 16.65 0.80 -11.97
CA PHE A 137 15.64 -0.03 -11.29
C PHE A 137 16.23 -1.44 -11.13
N PRO A 138 16.69 -1.84 -9.94
CA PRO A 138 17.38 -3.10 -9.67
C PRO A 138 16.43 -4.31 -9.70
N GLY A 139 15.16 -4.10 -10.01
CA GLY A 139 14.15 -5.15 -10.13
C GLY A 139 12.98 -4.94 -9.17
N ARG A 140 11.92 -5.73 -9.40
CA ARG A 140 10.87 -5.95 -8.40
C ARG A 140 11.48 -6.88 -7.34
N SER A 141 11.12 -6.75 -6.07
CA SER A 141 11.44 -7.83 -5.12
C SER A 141 10.86 -9.13 -5.69
N GLU A 142 11.71 -10.14 -5.85
CA GLU A 142 11.33 -11.44 -6.41
C GLU A 142 10.50 -12.28 -5.43
N ASN A 143 10.28 -11.78 -4.21
CA ASN A 143 9.53 -12.47 -3.19
C ASN A 143 8.12 -11.85 -3.04
N PRO A 144 7.06 -12.50 -3.54
CA PRO A 144 5.69 -11.98 -3.49
C PRO A 144 5.16 -11.79 -2.06
N ASP A 145 5.78 -12.46 -1.08
CA ASP A 145 5.49 -12.36 0.35
C ASP A 145 6.34 -11.31 1.10
N SER A 146 7.18 -10.54 0.39
CA SER A 146 8.07 -9.54 1.01
C SER A 146 7.82 -8.11 0.50
N PRO A 147 7.99 -7.08 1.36
CA PRO A 147 8.18 -5.69 0.92
C PRO A 147 9.18 -5.58 -0.23
N PRO A 148 9.11 -4.52 -1.06
CA PRO A 148 10.18 -4.23 -2.01
C PRO A 148 11.55 -4.22 -1.32
N ASP A 149 12.60 -4.75 -1.98
CA ASP A 149 13.96 -4.89 -1.43
C ASP A 149 14.70 -3.55 -1.22
N PHE A 150 14.01 -2.42 -1.36
CA PHE A 150 14.58 -1.11 -1.12
C PHE A 150 14.38 -0.67 0.32
N GLY A 151 15.38 -1.04 1.13
CA GLY A 151 15.73 -0.42 2.41
C GLY A 151 14.64 -0.44 3.49
N PRO A 152 14.84 -1.13 4.63
CA PRO A 152 13.91 -0.97 5.75
C PRO A 152 13.81 0.53 6.13
N PRO A 153 12.69 0.98 6.72
CA PRO A 153 12.59 2.34 7.23
C PRO A 153 13.78 2.63 8.14
N ARG A 154 14.57 3.65 7.82
CA ARG A 154 15.55 4.16 8.78
C ARG A 154 14.76 4.67 9.98
N LYS A 155 15.00 4.11 11.17
CA LYS A 155 14.63 4.77 12.44
C LYS A 155 15.06 6.23 12.30
N ARG A 156 14.20 7.20 12.64
CA ARG A 156 14.69 8.54 12.94
C ARG A 156 15.79 8.35 13.99
N GLY A 157 17.04 8.57 13.59
CA GLY A 157 18.17 8.58 14.49
C GLY A 157 17.89 9.68 15.49
N GLY A 158 17.43 9.28 16.68
CA GLY A 158 17.59 10.10 17.86
C GLY A 158 19.07 10.39 17.99
N GLN A 159 19.36 11.67 18.22
CA GLN A 159 20.68 12.13 18.60
C GLN A 159 21.26 11.21 19.69
N THR A 160 22.45 10.67 19.42
CA THR A 160 23.49 10.40 20.42
C THR A 160 24.81 10.82 19.81
#